data_AF-A0A3C0GD51-F1
#
_entry.id   AF-A0A3C0GD51-F1
#
_cell.length_a   1.000
_cell.length_b   1.000
_cell.length_c   1.000
_cell.angle_alpha   90.00
_cell.angle_beta   90.00
_cell.angle_gamma   90.00
#
_symmetry.space_group_name_H-M   'P 1'
#
loop_
_entity.id
_entity.type
_entity.pdbx_description
1 polymer ?
#
loop_
_entity_poly.entity_id
_entity_poly.type
_entity_poly.pdbx_seq_one_letter_code
_entity_poly.pdbx_strand_id
1 'polypeptide(L)'
;MFLGTDDGLYVSFNAGEKWQKWTEGFPTVSTKDLAIHPREQDLVIGTFGRAAWVLDDIRPLRALAADATILNKEIELFNPPTAYQASYQQPTGSRFGADGLYQGENRKSGAMITYYLKEGKKAAKKGKGMKGKKEDSSEEKTEEKTDSVALTGVQKKDSVQFDFYDGDRLIRTLKYKTPEKAGFHRIYWGMDEKGADRPSRKVQTKKKESGGLDVKPGTYTIKMLYGDLEEETTITVKSDPRLEVSQTGINEAYANGKELESYMQTAADAVQQLAKSKEVAEKFQKDLKKEDDKKYKEQIDASKDIIKQIDSITAIYLGKVDKRQGITRSKEMTVMQRIQIARRYVGSRKTGMTATEKQLMQFAKDDLQSALQKTNAFFAKEWVEYQTNMKSLDISPFKETEVFNLN
;
A
#
# COMPACT_ATOMS: atom_id res chain seq x y z
N MET A 1 20.25 -31.03 1.27
CA MET A 1 19.98 -32.05 0.22
C MET A 1 18.48 -32.24 0.07
N PHE A 2 18.04 -32.65 -1.11
CA PHE A 2 16.65 -33.00 -1.38
C PHE A 2 16.58 -34.45 -1.89
N LEU A 3 15.52 -35.16 -1.52
CA LEU A 3 15.28 -36.54 -1.92
C LEU A 3 13.82 -36.71 -2.35
N GLY A 4 13.63 -37.23 -3.54
CA GLY A 4 12.33 -37.67 -4.03
C GLY A 4 12.09 -39.14 -3.68
N THR A 5 10.91 -39.46 -3.18
CA THR A 5 10.48 -40.83 -2.88
C THR A 5 9.08 -41.07 -3.45
N ASP A 6 8.60 -42.31 -3.43
CA ASP A 6 7.22 -42.61 -3.80
C ASP A 6 6.18 -41.98 -2.86
N ASP A 7 6.59 -41.59 -1.65
CA ASP A 7 5.75 -40.97 -0.63
C ASP A 7 5.93 -39.45 -0.52
N GLY A 8 6.78 -38.82 -1.35
CA GLY A 8 6.92 -37.35 -1.38
C GLY A 8 8.35 -36.83 -1.43
N LEU A 9 8.45 -35.52 -1.20
CA LEU A 9 9.69 -34.77 -1.12
C LEU A 9 10.21 -34.77 0.32
N TYR A 10 11.50 -35.03 0.48
CA TYR A 10 12.22 -34.97 1.74
C TYR A 10 13.39 -33.99 1.64
N VAL A 11 13.69 -33.30 2.75
CA VAL A 11 14.81 -32.37 2.87
C VAL A 11 15.73 -32.80 4.02
N SER A 12 17.03 -32.62 3.83
CA SER A 12 18.04 -32.82 4.86
C SER A 12 18.97 -31.61 4.94
N PHE A 13 19.23 -31.14 6.16
CA PHE A 13 20.13 -30.04 6.49
C PHE A 13 21.47 -30.51 7.04
N ASN A 14 21.66 -31.81 7.26
CA ASN A 14 22.87 -32.43 7.84
C ASN A 14 23.40 -33.56 6.94
N ALA A 15 23.61 -33.24 5.66
CA ALA A 15 24.22 -34.15 4.68
C ALA A 15 23.57 -35.55 4.57
N GLY A 16 22.26 -35.68 4.82
CA GLY A 16 21.52 -36.92 4.67
C GLY A 16 21.45 -37.80 5.92
N GLU A 17 22.03 -37.39 7.04
CA GLU A 17 21.92 -38.12 8.32
C GLU A 17 20.48 -38.12 8.85
N LYS A 18 19.75 -37.00 8.69
CA LYS A 18 18.34 -36.87 9.06
C LYS A 18 17.54 -36.30 7.90
N TRP A 19 16.38 -36.90 7.66
CA TRP A 19 15.43 -36.47 6.62
C TRP A 19 14.13 -36.02 7.25
N GLN A 20 13.60 -34.91 6.74
CA GLN A 20 12.29 -34.38 7.12
C GLN A 20 11.41 -34.34 5.88
N LYS A 21 10.20 -34.89 5.98
CA LYS A 21 9.22 -34.84 4.89
C LYS A 21 8.75 -33.39 4.71
N TRP A 22 8.75 -32.90 3.48
CA TRP A 22 8.22 -31.58 3.16
C TRP A 22 6.70 -31.66 3.02
N THR A 23 5.98 -31.05 3.96
CA THR A 23 4.51 -31.06 4.01
C THR A 23 3.89 -29.68 3.81
N GLU A 24 4.71 -28.65 3.59
CA GLU A 24 4.24 -27.26 3.45
C GLU A 24 3.90 -26.96 1.98
N GLY A 25 2.61 -27.14 1.65
CA GLY A 25 2.06 -26.86 0.32
C GLY A 25 2.23 -27.99 -0.69
N PHE A 26 3.30 -28.81 -0.58
CA PHE A 26 3.51 -29.94 -1.49
C PHE A 26 2.63 -31.14 -1.09
N PRO A 27 1.85 -31.73 -2.01
CA PRO A 27 1.02 -32.89 -1.70
C PRO A 27 1.86 -34.15 -1.49
N THR A 28 1.30 -35.14 -0.80
CA THR A 28 1.88 -36.49 -0.74
C THR A 28 1.71 -37.16 -2.11
N VAL A 29 2.76 -37.09 -2.94
CA VAL A 29 2.84 -37.68 -4.29
C VAL A 29 4.22 -38.22 -4.57
N SER A 30 4.28 -39.25 -5.41
CA SER A 30 5.55 -39.80 -5.87
C SER A 30 6.36 -38.74 -6.61
N THR A 31 7.53 -38.44 -6.07
CA THR A 31 8.49 -37.45 -6.57
C THR A 31 9.55 -38.19 -7.37
N LYS A 32 9.55 -37.97 -8.69
CA LYS A 32 10.34 -38.76 -9.64
C LYS A 32 11.63 -38.07 -10.07
N ASP A 33 11.65 -36.74 -10.09
CA ASP A 33 12.83 -35.98 -10.48
C ASP A 33 12.92 -34.63 -9.75
N LEU A 34 14.14 -34.12 -9.61
CA LEU A 34 14.46 -32.90 -8.90
C LEU A 34 15.57 -32.15 -9.64
N ALA A 35 15.33 -30.89 -9.96
CA ALA A 35 16.34 -30.01 -10.55
C ALA A 35 16.38 -28.67 -9.81
N ILE A 36 17.58 -28.22 -9.46
CA ILE A 36 17.76 -26.86 -8.92
C ILE A 36 18.06 -25.92 -10.08
N HIS A 37 17.21 -24.91 -10.27
CA HIS A 37 17.46 -23.91 -11.29
C HIS A 37 18.61 -22.98 -10.86
N PRO A 38 19.75 -22.92 -11.58
CA PRO A 38 20.95 -22.25 -11.08
C PRO A 38 20.77 -20.73 -10.91
N ARG A 39 20.02 -20.09 -11.82
CA ARG A 39 19.74 -18.64 -11.78
C ARG A 39 18.76 -18.24 -10.67
N GLU A 40 17.55 -18.81 -10.68
CA GLU A 40 16.50 -18.45 -9.73
C GLU A 40 16.78 -19.01 -8.32
N GLN A 41 17.47 -20.14 -8.24
CA GLN A 41 17.59 -20.97 -7.04
C GLN A 41 16.23 -21.47 -6.56
N ASP A 42 15.42 -21.95 -7.49
CA ASP A 42 14.18 -22.65 -7.23
C ASP A 42 14.43 -24.16 -7.35
N LEU A 43 13.66 -24.96 -6.61
CA LEU A 43 13.65 -26.41 -6.78
C LEU A 43 12.46 -26.80 -7.65
N VAL A 44 12.75 -27.29 -8.86
CA VAL A 44 11.76 -27.85 -9.78
C VAL A 44 11.59 -29.34 -9.46
N ILE A 45 10.35 -29.76 -9.31
CA ILE A 45 9.97 -31.08 -8.81
C ILE A 45 9.09 -31.75 -9.86
N GLY A 46 9.57 -32.85 -10.44
CA GLY A 46 8.79 -33.74 -11.30
C GLY A 46 7.98 -34.72 -10.47
N THR A 47 6.65 -34.70 -10.61
CA THR A 47 5.76 -35.63 -9.89
C THR A 47 5.12 -36.65 -10.82
N PHE A 48 4.72 -37.80 -10.27
CA PHE A 48 3.88 -38.74 -11.00
C PHE A 48 2.39 -38.41 -10.79
N GLY A 49 1.71 -37.98 -11.87
CA GLY A 49 0.26 -37.74 -11.87
C GLY A 49 -0.20 -36.35 -11.39
N ARG A 50 0.71 -35.43 -11.02
CA ARG A 50 0.38 -34.04 -10.64
C ARG A 50 1.28 -32.97 -11.29
N ALA A 51 1.73 -33.24 -12.52
CA ALA A 51 2.58 -32.35 -13.32
C ALA A 51 3.87 -31.91 -12.59
N ALA A 52 4.38 -30.72 -12.92
CA ALA A 52 5.56 -30.15 -12.31
C ALA A 52 5.18 -29.22 -11.15
N TRP A 53 6.01 -29.22 -10.11
CA TRP A 53 5.94 -28.32 -8.96
C TRP A 53 7.19 -27.46 -8.88
N VAL A 54 7.05 -26.23 -8.40
CA VAL A 54 8.18 -25.32 -8.18
C VAL A 54 8.15 -24.86 -6.72
N LEU A 55 9.19 -25.20 -5.97
CA LEU A 55 9.45 -24.60 -4.67
C LEU A 55 10.31 -23.37 -4.90
N ASP A 56 9.65 -22.22 -4.96
CA ASP A 56 10.30 -20.93 -5.17
C ASP A 56 11.30 -20.63 -4.04
N ASP A 57 12.46 -20.10 -4.42
CA ASP A 57 13.54 -19.57 -3.58
C ASP A 57 13.97 -20.48 -2.42
N ILE A 58 14.90 -21.39 -2.70
CA ILE A 58 15.50 -22.28 -1.71
C ILE A 58 16.70 -21.65 -0.96
N ARG A 59 17.00 -20.36 -1.16
CA ARG A 59 18.08 -19.66 -0.44
C ARG A 59 17.98 -19.76 1.08
N PRO A 60 16.80 -19.58 1.72
CA PRO A 60 16.69 -19.72 3.18
C PRO A 60 17.00 -21.14 3.66
N LEU A 61 16.64 -22.16 2.87
CA LEU A 61 16.96 -23.56 3.20
C LEU A 61 18.46 -23.84 3.08
N ARG A 62 19.12 -23.23 2.10
CA ARG A 62 20.58 -23.31 1.93
C ARG A 62 21.32 -22.59 3.05
N ALA A 63 20.85 -21.42 3.45
CA ALA A 63 21.38 -20.68 4.60
C ALA A 63 21.26 -21.52 5.87
N LEU A 64 20.11 -22.16 6.11
CA LEU A 64 19.92 -23.04 7.25
C LEU A 64 20.82 -24.29 7.23
N ALA A 65 21.06 -24.86 6.04
CA ALA A 65 21.98 -25.99 5.88
C ALA A 65 23.45 -25.59 6.14
N ALA A 66 23.81 -24.33 5.89
CA ALA A 66 25.14 -23.80 6.15
C ALA A 66 25.32 -23.42 7.63
N ASP A 67 24.27 -22.88 8.26
CA ASP A 67 24.28 -22.45 9.66
C ASP A 67 22.93 -22.71 10.35
N ALA A 68 22.89 -23.73 11.20
CA ALA A 68 21.70 -24.08 11.98
C ALA A 68 21.41 -23.08 13.12
N THR A 69 22.38 -22.23 13.51
CA THR A 69 22.21 -21.27 14.61
C THR A 69 21.22 -20.16 14.27
N ILE A 70 20.87 -19.98 12.99
CA ILE A 70 19.82 -19.07 12.53
C ILE A 70 18.49 -19.32 13.26
N LEU A 71 18.16 -20.58 13.58
CA LEU A 71 16.94 -20.92 14.33
C LEU A 71 16.95 -20.46 15.79
N ASN A 72 18.11 -20.08 16.32
CA ASN A 72 18.24 -19.55 17.67
C ASN A 72 18.05 -18.02 17.72
N LYS A 73 18.29 -17.32 16.61
CA LYS A 73 18.07 -15.87 16.46
C LYS A 73 16.59 -15.55 16.62
N GLU A 74 16.25 -14.40 17.20
CA GLU A 74 14.84 -14.00 17.32
C GLU A 74 14.20 -13.69 15.97
N ILE A 75 14.96 -13.01 15.09
CA ILE A 75 14.61 -12.70 13.71
C ILE A 75 15.80 -13.00 12.81
N GLU A 76 15.54 -13.29 11.54
CA GLU A 76 16.57 -13.30 10.48
C GLU A 76 15.93 -12.80 9.18
N LEU A 77 16.60 -11.89 8.48
CA LEU A 77 16.23 -11.46 7.13
C LEU A 77 17.16 -12.14 6.12
N PHE A 78 16.59 -12.82 5.13
CA PHE A 78 17.38 -13.53 4.12
C PHE A 78 17.61 -12.69 2.88
N ASN A 79 18.76 -12.88 2.23
CA ASN A 79 19.06 -12.28 0.94
C ASN A 79 17.99 -12.67 -0.09
N PRO A 80 17.23 -11.69 -0.62
CA PRO A 80 16.14 -11.96 -1.55
C PRO A 80 16.66 -12.31 -2.94
N PRO A 81 15.89 -13.05 -3.76
CA PRO A 81 16.17 -13.19 -5.18
C PRO A 81 16.15 -11.83 -5.90
N THR A 82 16.81 -11.77 -7.07
CA THR A 82 16.64 -10.64 -7.98
C THR A 82 15.16 -10.50 -8.33
N ALA A 83 14.61 -9.30 -8.15
CA ALA A 83 13.22 -9.01 -8.50
C ALA A 83 13.15 -8.49 -9.93
N TYR A 84 12.17 -8.98 -10.69
CA TYR A 84 11.95 -8.58 -12.07
C TYR A 84 10.64 -7.83 -12.22
N GLN A 85 10.67 -6.65 -12.84
CA GLN A 85 9.49 -5.93 -13.32
C GLN A 85 8.95 -6.60 -14.58
N ALA A 86 8.50 -7.85 -14.42
CA ALA A 86 8.06 -8.71 -15.49
C ALA A 86 6.75 -8.21 -16.11
N SER A 87 6.66 -8.26 -17.44
CA SER A 87 5.42 -8.01 -18.15
C SER A 87 4.63 -9.31 -18.25
N TYR A 88 3.39 -9.28 -17.79
CA TYR A 88 2.47 -10.40 -17.85
C TYR A 88 1.43 -10.15 -18.93
N GLN A 89 1.20 -11.14 -19.77
CA GLN A 89 0.13 -11.15 -20.76
C GLN A 89 -0.89 -12.21 -20.37
N GLN A 90 -2.16 -11.95 -20.65
CA GLN A 90 -3.17 -13.00 -20.54
C GLN A 90 -2.84 -14.14 -21.52
N PRO A 91 -3.01 -15.41 -21.11
CA PRO A 91 -2.79 -16.53 -22.00
C PRO A 91 -3.73 -16.45 -23.21
N THR A 92 -3.29 -17.00 -24.34
CA THR A 92 -4.16 -17.16 -25.52
C THR A 92 -5.26 -18.18 -25.21
N GLY A 93 -6.50 -17.87 -25.57
CA GLY A 93 -7.65 -18.75 -25.34
C GLY A 93 -8.75 -18.09 -24.51
N SER A 94 -9.51 -18.90 -23.77
CA SER A 94 -10.66 -18.40 -22.99
C SER A 94 -10.21 -17.43 -21.91
N ARG A 95 -10.80 -16.23 -21.90
CA ARG A 95 -10.58 -15.21 -20.85
C ARG A 95 -11.02 -15.70 -19.47
N PHE A 96 -11.98 -16.62 -19.42
CA PHE A 96 -12.49 -17.24 -18.20
C PHE A 96 -12.30 -18.75 -18.32
N GLY A 97 -11.48 -19.33 -17.44
CA GLY A 97 -11.40 -20.79 -17.34
C GLY A 97 -12.76 -21.33 -16.90
N ALA A 98 -13.32 -22.29 -17.65
CA ALA A 98 -14.43 -23.10 -17.18
C ALA A 98 -13.95 -24.06 -16.07
N ASP A 99 -14.86 -24.55 -15.24
CA ASP A 99 -14.58 -25.35 -14.02
C ASP A 99 -13.74 -26.63 -14.26
N GLY A 100 -13.57 -27.08 -15.52
CA GLY A 100 -12.76 -28.23 -15.91
C GLY A 100 -11.34 -27.93 -16.41
N LEU A 101 -10.89 -26.67 -16.40
CA LEU A 101 -9.55 -26.29 -16.85
C LEU A 101 -8.55 -26.31 -15.69
N TYR A 102 -7.59 -27.24 -15.74
CA TYR A 102 -6.47 -27.29 -14.81
C TYR A 102 -5.34 -26.38 -15.31
N GLN A 103 -4.95 -25.41 -14.49
CA GLN A 103 -3.86 -24.48 -14.76
C GLN A 103 -2.98 -24.38 -13.51
N GLY A 104 -1.67 -24.24 -13.69
CA GLY A 104 -0.74 -23.98 -12.59
C GLY A 104 -0.88 -22.55 -12.07
N GLU A 105 -0.56 -22.33 -10.81
CA GLU A 105 -0.46 -20.99 -10.25
C GLU A 105 0.84 -20.31 -10.72
N ASN A 106 0.73 -19.06 -11.20
CA ASN A 106 1.90 -18.26 -11.48
C ASN A 106 2.57 -17.80 -10.18
N ARG A 107 3.89 -17.60 -10.22
CA ARG A 107 4.63 -16.93 -9.15
C ARG A 107 3.97 -15.58 -8.82
N LYS A 108 3.80 -15.30 -7.54
CA LYS A 108 3.24 -14.02 -7.07
C LYS A 108 4.07 -12.85 -7.60
N SER A 109 3.41 -11.76 -7.96
CA SER A 109 4.06 -10.54 -8.42
C SER A 109 4.84 -9.85 -7.29
N GLY A 110 5.86 -9.07 -7.67
CA GLY A 110 6.67 -8.31 -6.74
C GLY A 110 7.98 -8.98 -6.34
N ALA A 111 8.78 -8.23 -5.58
CA ALA A 111 10.00 -8.67 -4.94
C ALA A 111 9.69 -9.60 -3.76
N MET A 112 10.09 -10.87 -3.88
CA MET A 112 9.92 -11.86 -2.82
C MET A 112 10.95 -11.64 -1.72
N ILE A 113 10.49 -11.50 -0.48
CA ILE A 113 11.34 -11.29 0.69
C ILE A 113 10.99 -12.37 1.70
N THR A 114 11.99 -13.17 2.07
CA THR A 114 11.84 -14.21 3.09
C THR A 114 12.50 -13.75 4.38
N TYR A 115 11.81 -13.97 5.51
CA TYR A 115 12.33 -13.71 6.85
C TYR A 115 11.92 -14.84 7.79
N TYR A 116 12.67 -15.00 8.88
CA TYR A 116 12.38 -15.95 9.95
C TYR A 116 11.97 -15.20 11.21
N LEU A 117 10.99 -15.75 11.93
CA LEU A 117 10.65 -15.36 13.29
C LEU A 117 10.71 -16.59 14.19
N LYS A 118 11.50 -16.53 15.26
CA LYS A 118 11.56 -17.61 16.26
C LYS A 118 10.23 -17.84 16.95
N GLU A 119 9.51 -16.76 17.22
CA GLU A 119 8.21 -16.79 17.87
C GLU A 119 7.16 -16.06 17.04
N GLY A 120 5.99 -16.70 16.89
CA GLY A 120 4.80 -16.04 16.35
C GLY A 120 3.99 -15.34 17.44
N LYS A 121 2.94 -14.62 17.04
CA LYS A 121 2.07 -13.84 17.93
C LYS A 121 1.44 -14.64 19.09
N LYS A 122 1.16 -15.94 18.89
CA LYS A 122 0.58 -16.82 19.91
C LYS A 122 1.60 -17.24 20.98
N ALA A 123 2.89 -17.32 20.64
CA ALA A 123 3.96 -17.61 21.58
C ALA A 123 4.29 -16.38 22.44
N ALA A 124 4.40 -15.20 21.82
CA ALA A 124 4.68 -13.93 22.50
C ALA A 124 3.63 -13.54 23.58
N LYS A 125 2.38 -14.03 23.47
CA LYS A 125 1.32 -13.80 24.46
C LYS A 125 1.43 -14.65 25.73
N LYS A 126 2.30 -15.67 25.80
CA LYS A 126 2.43 -16.52 27.00
C LYS A 126 3.43 -16.03 28.04
N GLY A 127 4.15 -14.94 27.78
CA GLY A 127 5.10 -14.34 28.72
C GLY A 127 4.62 -13.02 29.32
N LYS A 128 3.57 -13.05 30.17
CA LYS A 128 3.29 -12.12 31.29
C LYS A 128 1.85 -12.31 31.79
N GLY A 129 1.70 -12.60 33.08
CA GLY A 129 0.46 -12.31 33.82
C GLY A 129 -0.35 -13.51 34.28
N MET A 130 0.03 -13.99 35.46
CA MET A 130 -0.80 -14.74 36.42
C MET A 130 -2.23 -14.17 36.48
N LYS A 131 -3.23 -15.07 36.56
CA LYS A 131 -4.63 -14.74 36.84
C LYS A 131 -4.76 -13.81 38.07
N GLY A 132 -5.22 -12.59 37.83
CA GLY A 132 -5.78 -11.69 38.83
C GLY A 132 -7.14 -11.20 38.34
N LYS A 133 -8.18 -11.43 39.14
CA LYS A 133 -9.58 -11.05 38.92
C LYS A 133 -9.80 -9.66 39.53
N LYS A 134 -10.82 -8.93 39.03
CA LYS A 134 -11.35 -7.59 39.44
C LYS A 134 -10.69 -6.39 38.75
N GLU A 135 -11.36 -5.29 38.44
CA GLU A 135 -12.74 -4.84 38.62
C GLU A 135 -13.00 -3.74 37.58
N ASP A 136 -14.27 -3.44 37.35
CA ASP A 136 -14.78 -2.36 36.54
C ASP A 136 -14.43 -1.01 37.19
N SER A 137 -13.79 -0.10 36.46
CA SER A 137 -13.81 1.33 36.82
C SER A 137 -13.53 2.18 35.59
N SER A 138 -14.59 2.85 35.16
CA SER A 138 -14.60 4.02 34.30
C SER A 138 -13.65 5.10 34.79
N GLU A 139 -12.76 5.58 33.93
CA GLU A 139 -12.21 6.93 34.06
C GLU A 139 -11.79 7.44 32.67
N GLU A 140 -12.43 8.53 32.27
CA GLU A 140 -12.08 9.33 31.10
C GLU A 140 -10.67 9.90 31.25
N LYS A 141 -9.83 9.72 30.22
CA LYS A 141 -8.71 10.63 29.97
C LYS A 141 -8.68 11.06 28.51
N THR A 142 -8.99 12.34 28.36
CA THR A 142 -8.74 13.24 27.24
C THR A 142 -7.37 13.01 26.60
N GLU A 143 -7.35 12.58 25.33
CA GLU A 143 -6.18 12.68 24.46
C GLU A 143 -6.27 13.98 23.66
N GLU A 144 -5.42 14.93 24.03
CA GLU A 144 -5.07 16.07 23.20
C GLU A 144 -4.40 15.56 21.90
N LYS A 145 -4.95 16.00 20.76
CA LYS A 145 -4.36 15.79 19.45
C LYS A 145 -3.38 16.92 19.18
N THR A 146 -2.09 16.61 19.24
CA THR A 146 -1.02 17.41 18.66
C THR A 146 -0.29 16.61 17.59
N ASP A 147 -0.31 17.21 16.40
CA ASP A 147 0.60 17.16 15.26
C ASP A 147 1.34 15.88 14.84
N SER A 148 1.21 15.65 13.53
CA SER A 148 1.82 14.64 12.70
C SER A 148 3.34 14.74 12.58
N VAL A 149 4.11 13.77 13.08
CA VAL A 149 5.43 13.36 12.55
C VAL A 149 5.72 11.86 12.87
N ALA A 150 6.26 11.15 11.86
CA ALA A 150 6.99 9.87 11.87
C ALA A 150 6.30 8.56 12.31
N LEU A 151 5.94 7.72 11.33
CA LEU A 151 5.88 6.26 11.50
C LEU A 151 7.32 5.73 11.67
N THR A 152 7.93 5.94 12.84
CA THR A 152 9.24 5.36 13.16
C THR A 152 9.12 4.40 14.34
N GLY A 153 9.41 3.12 14.08
CA GLY A 153 9.57 2.09 15.09
C GLY A 153 8.37 1.17 15.30
N VAL A 154 8.63 -0.14 15.19
CA VAL A 154 7.77 -1.18 15.76
C VAL A 154 8.20 -1.37 17.21
N GLN A 155 7.80 -0.45 18.10
CA GLN A 155 8.17 -0.53 19.53
C GLN A 155 7.58 -1.76 20.26
N LYS A 156 6.57 -2.39 19.67
CA LYS A 156 5.93 -3.61 20.21
C LYS A 156 6.01 -4.72 19.17
N LYS A 157 6.33 -5.94 19.61
CA LYS A 157 6.40 -7.18 18.80
C LYS A 157 5.03 -7.66 18.24
N ASP A 158 4.10 -6.74 17.97
CA ASP A 158 2.76 -6.99 17.44
C ASP A 158 2.66 -6.84 15.91
N SER A 159 3.69 -6.26 15.32
CA SER A 159 3.83 -6.01 13.89
C SER A 159 5.26 -6.32 13.44
N VAL A 160 5.45 -6.44 12.14
CA VAL A 160 6.76 -6.50 11.47
C VAL A 160 6.72 -5.42 10.40
N GLN A 161 7.75 -4.57 10.37
CA GLN A 161 7.87 -3.48 9.42
C GLN A 161 9.05 -3.72 8.49
N PHE A 162 8.87 -3.34 7.23
CA PHE A 162 9.89 -3.38 6.20
C PHE A 162 9.98 -2.01 5.55
N ASP A 163 11.14 -1.39 5.72
CA ASP A 163 11.47 -0.09 5.15
C ASP A 163 12.39 -0.31 3.95
N PHE A 164 12.05 0.33 2.83
CA PHE A 164 12.80 0.22 1.59
C PHE A 164 13.49 1.54 1.30
N TYR A 165 14.79 1.48 1.00
CA TYR A 165 15.61 2.66 0.77
C TYR A 165 16.26 2.65 -0.61
N ASP A 166 16.37 3.84 -1.19
CA ASP A 166 17.12 4.16 -2.41
C ASP A 166 18.26 5.11 -2.02
N GLY A 167 19.46 4.56 -1.80
CA GLY A 167 20.51 5.25 -1.04
C GLY A 167 20.02 5.54 0.38
N ASP A 168 20.12 6.79 0.82
CA ASP A 168 19.65 7.22 2.15
C ASP A 168 18.15 7.56 2.19
N ARG A 169 17.48 7.54 1.03
CA ARG A 169 16.08 7.97 0.91
C ARG A 169 15.13 6.81 1.21
N LEU A 170 14.34 6.92 2.28
CA LEU A 170 13.20 6.02 2.54
C LEU A 170 12.13 6.20 1.47
N ILE A 171 11.90 5.16 0.66
CA ILE A 171 10.94 5.20 -0.46
C ILE A 171 9.64 4.47 -0.16
N ARG A 172 9.61 3.49 0.74
CA ARG A 172 8.41 2.69 1.04
C ARG A 172 8.46 2.13 2.44
N THR A 173 7.31 2.10 3.12
CA THR A 173 7.14 1.36 4.38
C THR A 173 6.00 0.35 4.27
N LEU A 174 6.31 -0.93 4.51
CA LEU A 174 5.31 -2.00 4.56
C LEU A 174 5.21 -2.56 5.98
N LYS A 175 4.04 -2.42 6.59
CA LYS A 175 3.76 -2.91 7.95
C LYS A 175 2.73 -4.04 7.93
N TYR A 176 3.11 -5.16 8.52
CA TYR A 176 2.28 -6.36 8.66
C TYR A 176 2.07 -6.66 10.14
N LYS A 177 0.96 -7.34 10.47
CA LYS A 177 0.78 -7.92 11.81
C LYS A 177 1.75 -9.09 11.95
N THR A 178 2.28 -9.30 13.15
CA THR A 178 3.12 -10.48 13.42
C THR A 178 2.35 -11.76 13.09
N PRO A 179 2.92 -12.66 12.26
CA PRO A 179 2.33 -13.96 11.96
C PRO A 179 1.97 -14.76 13.22
N GLU A 180 0.92 -15.58 13.14
CA GLU A 180 0.53 -16.39 14.30
C GLU A 180 1.50 -17.54 14.59
N LYS A 181 1.99 -18.18 13.53
CA LYS A 181 2.95 -19.29 13.58
C LYS A 181 4.36 -18.73 13.63
N ALA A 182 5.26 -19.42 14.32
CA ALA A 182 6.69 -19.22 14.19
C ALA A 182 7.22 -19.83 12.88
N GLY A 183 8.43 -19.44 12.48
CA GLY A 183 9.14 -20.00 11.34
C GLY A 183 9.37 -19.00 10.22
N PHE A 184 9.47 -19.53 9.00
CA PHE A 184 9.74 -18.76 7.80
C PHE A 184 8.46 -18.14 7.25
N HIS A 185 8.57 -16.88 6.85
CA HIS A 185 7.48 -16.10 6.29
C HIS A 185 7.94 -15.34 5.06
N ARG A 186 7.00 -15.08 4.15
CA ARG A 186 7.25 -14.33 2.92
C ARG A 186 6.32 -13.13 2.81
N ILE A 187 6.89 -12.01 2.39
CA ILE A 187 6.14 -10.88 1.87
C ILE A 187 6.58 -10.58 0.44
N TYR A 188 5.78 -9.77 -0.25
CA TYR A 188 6.03 -9.36 -1.61
C TYR A 188 5.94 -7.85 -1.67
N TRP A 189 7.08 -7.20 -1.91
CA TRP A 189 7.10 -5.77 -2.19
C TRP A 189 6.71 -5.54 -3.65
N GLY A 190 5.76 -4.63 -3.91
CA GLY A 190 5.32 -4.32 -5.26
C GLY A 190 6.40 -3.72 -6.16
N MET A 191 7.60 -3.44 -5.62
CA MET A 191 8.62 -2.61 -6.24
C MET A 191 8.09 -1.19 -6.47
N ASP A 192 7.18 -0.74 -5.60
CA ASP A 192 6.54 0.57 -5.62
C ASP A 192 7.11 1.47 -4.52
N GLU A 193 7.17 2.76 -4.79
CA GLU A 193 7.39 3.79 -3.78
C GLU A 193 6.09 4.13 -3.03
N LYS A 194 6.18 4.94 -1.98
CA LYS A 194 5.04 5.58 -1.34
C LYS A 194 4.28 6.41 -2.38
N GLY A 195 3.01 6.10 -2.55
CA GLY A 195 2.11 6.85 -3.42
C GLY A 195 1.49 8.05 -2.72
N ALA A 196 1.07 9.02 -3.54
CA ALA A 196 0.25 10.15 -3.11
C ALA A 196 -1.08 9.69 -2.48
N ASP A 197 -1.62 10.54 -1.62
CA ASP A 197 -2.95 10.34 -1.07
C ASP A 197 -4.03 10.45 -2.14
N ARG A 198 -5.18 9.81 -1.88
CA ARG A 198 -6.33 9.85 -2.79
C ARG A 198 -7.37 10.78 -2.19
N PRO A 199 -7.88 11.77 -2.93
CA PRO A 199 -8.91 12.65 -2.42
C PRO A 199 -10.15 11.85 -2.02
N SER A 200 -10.74 12.22 -0.88
CA SER A 200 -11.90 11.55 -0.30
C SER A 200 -12.89 12.57 0.24
N ARG A 201 -14.18 12.35 0.01
CA ARG A 201 -15.27 13.17 0.58
C ARG A 201 -15.39 13.06 2.11
N LYS A 202 -14.75 12.05 2.70
CA LYS A 202 -14.75 11.79 4.14
C LYS A 202 -13.33 11.90 4.67
N VAL A 203 -13.19 12.41 5.89
CA VAL A 203 -11.90 12.38 6.58
C VAL A 203 -11.60 10.92 6.94
N GLN A 204 -10.49 10.40 6.42
CA GLN A 204 -10.07 9.02 6.65
C GLN A 204 -8.68 8.99 7.25
N THR A 205 -8.48 8.12 8.24
CA THR A 205 -7.15 7.77 8.73
C THR A 205 -6.69 6.48 8.02
N LYS A 206 -5.53 6.55 7.36
CA LYS A 206 -4.96 5.38 6.68
C LYS A 206 -4.10 4.58 7.65
N LYS A 207 -4.39 3.30 7.77
CA LYS A 207 -3.57 2.34 8.55
C LYS A 207 -2.42 1.74 7.75
N LYS A 208 -2.42 1.94 6.43
CA LYS A 208 -1.43 1.41 5.49
C LYS A 208 -1.05 2.49 4.50
N GLU A 209 0.23 2.50 4.17
CA GLU A 209 0.78 3.40 3.18
C GLU A 209 0.26 3.05 1.78
N SER A 210 -0.09 4.07 1.00
CA SER A 210 -0.59 3.88 -0.37
C SER A 210 0.57 3.53 -1.29
N GLY A 211 0.36 2.63 -2.25
CA GLY A 211 1.37 2.32 -3.26
C GLY A 211 1.41 3.38 -4.36
N GLY A 212 2.61 3.69 -4.83
CA GLY A 212 2.91 4.77 -5.76
C GLY A 212 3.39 4.29 -7.11
N LEU A 213 4.38 4.99 -7.66
CA LEU A 213 5.09 4.59 -8.88
C LEU A 213 6.03 3.43 -8.60
N ASP A 214 6.26 2.62 -9.63
CA ASP A 214 7.30 1.61 -9.60
C ASP A 214 8.68 2.28 -9.50
N VAL A 215 9.57 1.68 -8.72
CA VAL A 215 10.97 2.07 -8.64
C VAL A 215 11.67 1.82 -9.98
N LYS A 216 12.78 2.50 -10.21
CA LYS A 216 13.61 2.22 -11.39
C LYS A 216 14.38 0.90 -11.17
N PRO A 217 14.86 0.23 -12.23
CA PRO A 217 15.86 -0.83 -12.06
C PRO A 217 17.07 -0.31 -11.29
N GLY A 218 17.54 -1.06 -10.30
CA GLY A 218 18.56 -0.61 -9.36
C GLY A 218 18.73 -1.54 -8.18
N THR A 219 19.59 -1.15 -7.23
CA THR A 219 19.77 -1.85 -5.96
C THR A 219 19.14 -1.04 -4.85
N TYR A 220 18.32 -1.70 -4.04
CA TYR A 220 17.58 -1.10 -2.93
C TYR A 220 17.94 -1.80 -1.63
N THR A 221 17.90 -1.06 -0.53
CA THR A 221 18.10 -1.61 0.81
C THR A 221 16.75 -1.93 1.44
N ILE A 222 16.65 -3.08 2.09
CA ILE A 222 15.50 -3.52 2.87
C ILE A 222 15.92 -3.59 4.32
N LYS A 223 15.27 -2.81 5.18
CA LYS A 223 15.43 -2.84 6.62
C LYS A 223 14.19 -3.44 7.27
N MET A 224 14.33 -4.59 7.91
CA MET A 224 13.27 -5.23 8.69
C MET A 224 13.36 -4.76 10.14
N LEU A 225 12.23 -4.34 10.72
CA LEU A 225 12.12 -3.96 12.13
C LEU A 225 11.09 -4.84 12.86
N TYR A 226 11.47 -5.32 14.04
CA TYR A 226 10.62 -6.14 14.91
C TYR A 226 10.94 -5.92 16.40
N GLY A 227 10.13 -5.10 17.09
CA GLY A 227 10.50 -4.65 18.43
C GLY A 227 11.71 -3.71 18.35
N ASP A 228 12.70 -3.95 19.19
CA ASP A 228 13.98 -3.24 19.19
C ASP A 228 15.01 -3.90 18.26
N LEU A 229 14.63 -4.94 17.52
CA LEU A 229 15.50 -5.66 16.60
C LEU A 229 15.36 -5.13 15.17
N GLU A 230 16.50 -5.10 14.50
CA GLU A 230 16.64 -4.61 13.14
C GLU A 230 17.63 -5.49 12.37
N GLU A 231 17.25 -5.86 11.15
CA GLU A 231 18.06 -6.64 10.20
C GLU A 231 17.99 -5.98 8.83
N GLU A 232 19.07 -6.04 8.06
CA GLU A 232 19.18 -5.35 6.78
C GLU A 232 19.72 -6.27 5.68
N THR A 233 19.20 -6.11 4.46
CA THR A 233 19.74 -6.74 3.26
C THR A 233 19.54 -5.85 2.05
N THR A 234 20.26 -6.11 0.97
CA THR A 234 20.01 -5.48 -0.33
C THR A 234 19.16 -6.35 -1.24
N ILE A 235 18.41 -5.73 -2.16
CA ILE A 235 17.69 -6.38 -3.25
C ILE A 235 18.00 -5.69 -4.57
N THR A 236 18.20 -6.48 -5.63
CA THR A 236 18.35 -5.95 -6.99
C THR A 236 17.02 -6.05 -7.74
N VAL A 237 16.55 -4.93 -8.29
CA VAL A 237 15.40 -4.83 -9.18
C VAL A 237 15.89 -4.68 -10.62
N LYS A 238 15.39 -5.51 -11.53
CA LYS A 238 15.70 -5.46 -12.97
C LYS A 238 14.44 -5.36 -13.80
N SER A 239 14.57 -4.76 -14.98
CA SER A 239 13.54 -4.87 -16.02
C SER A 239 13.40 -6.31 -16.50
N ASP A 240 12.26 -6.61 -17.13
CA ASP A 240 12.02 -7.91 -17.76
C ASP A 240 13.12 -8.24 -18.78
N PRO A 241 13.93 -9.30 -18.58
CA PRO A 241 15.05 -9.63 -19.45
C PRO A 241 14.62 -10.09 -20.85
N ARG A 242 13.31 -10.34 -21.05
CA ARG A 242 12.74 -10.74 -22.34
C ARG A 242 12.43 -9.56 -23.25
N LEU A 243 12.49 -8.33 -22.72
CA LEU A 243 12.10 -7.12 -23.43
C LEU A 243 13.27 -6.15 -23.49
N GLU A 244 13.43 -5.49 -24.64
CA GLU A 244 14.30 -4.32 -24.71
C GLU A 244 13.57 -3.13 -24.10
N VAL A 245 14.13 -2.59 -23.02
CA VAL A 245 13.54 -1.45 -22.30
C VAL A 245 14.47 -0.25 -22.40
N SER A 246 13.93 0.88 -22.86
CA SER A 246 14.68 2.13 -22.97
C SER A 246 14.89 2.76 -21.60
N GLN A 247 16.14 2.93 -21.17
CA GLN A 247 16.46 3.60 -19.91
C GLN A 247 15.97 5.05 -19.90
N THR A 248 16.06 5.75 -21.05
CA THR A 248 15.50 7.09 -21.24
C THR A 248 13.99 7.08 -21.03
N GLY A 249 13.28 6.10 -21.62
CA GLY A 249 11.84 5.95 -21.46
C GLY A 249 11.43 5.68 -20.01
N ILE A 250 12.18 4.84 -19.28
CA ILE A 250 11.97 4.62 -17.84
C ILE A 250 12.12 5.93 -17.06
N ASN A 251 13.20 6.68 -17.31
CA ASN A 251 13.49 7.92 -16.59
C ASN A 251 12.43 8.99 -16.87
N GLU A 252 11.99 9.14 -18.13
CA GLU A 252 10.91 10.05 -18.50
C GLU A 252 9.58 9.65 -17.85
N ALA A 253 9.18 8.39 -17.93
CA ALA A 253 7.94 7.91 -17.33
C ALA A 253 7.95 8.09 -15.80
N TYR A 254 9.10 7.87 -15.15
CA TYR A 254 9.28 8.10 -13.73
C TYR A 254 9.14 9.58 -13.36
N ALA A 255 9.85 10.48 -14.06
CA ALA A 255 9.82 11.92 -13.76
C ALA A 255 8.41 12.52 -13.95
N ASN A 256 7.77 12.23 -15.08
CA ASN A 256 6.41 12.68 -15.36
C ASN A 256 5.38 12.02 -14.42
N GLY A 257 5.60 10.76 -14.08
CA GLY A 257 4.82 10.07 -13.06
C GLY A 257 4.89 10.79 -11.72
N LYS A 258 6.08 11.23 -11.30
CA LYS A 258 6.28 11.95 -10.04
C LYS A 258 5.58 13.30 -10.00
N GLU A 259 5.58 14.01 -11.13
CA GLU A 259 4.78 15.23 -11.28
C GLU A 259 3.28 14.94 -11.14
N LEU A 260 2.77 13.87 -11.75
CA LEU A 260 1.36 13.49 -11.60
C LEU A 260 1.02 13.00 -10.18
N GLU A 261 1.98 12.42 -9.46
CA GLU A 261 1.81 12.12 -8.03
C GLU A 261 1.73 13.40 -7.18
N SER A 262 2.52 14.43 -7.47
CA SER A 262 2.40 15.71 -6.76
C SER A 262 1.04 16.36 -7.00
N TYR A 263 0.54 16.34 -8.24
CA TYR A 263 -0.81 16.82 -8.57
C TYR A 263 -1.89 16.07 -7.78
N MET A 264 -1.74 14.76 -7.67
CA MET A 264 -2.65 13.91 -6.90
C MET A 264 -2.62 14.23 -5.41
N GLN A 265 -1.44 14.48 -4.83
CA GLN A 265 -1.29 14.87 -3.43
C GLN A 265 -1.93 16.24 -3.17
N THR A 266 -1.63 17.26 -3.98
CA THR A 266 -2.23 18.59 -3.83
C THR A 266 -3.76 18.53 -3.92
N ALA A 267 -4.30 17.73 -4.84
CA ALA A 267 -5.75 17.50 -4.92
C ALA A 267 -6.30 16.79 -3.68
N ALA A 268 -5.55 15.85 -3.11
CA ALA A 268 -5.95 15.12 -1.91
C ALA A 268 -6.00 16.05 -0.69
N ASP A 269 -5.00 16.92 -0.53
CA ASP A 269 -4.90 17.87 0.57
C ASP A 269 -6.03 18.91 0.51
N ALA A 270 -6.27 19.48 -0.68
CA ALA A 270 -7.37 20.42 -0.91
C ALA A 270 -8.75 19.82 -0.59
N VAL A 271 -9.00 18.59 -1.06
CA VAL A 271 -10.25 17.88 -0.76
C VAL A 271 -10.34 17.47 0.71
N GLN A 272 -9.21 17.15 1.35
CA GLN A 272 -9.19 16.84 2.78
C GLN A 272 -9.54 18.08 3.61
N GLN A 273 -9.06 19.26 3.24
CA GLN A 273 -9.46 20.53 3.87
C GLN A 273 -10.96 20.80 3.71
N LEU A 274 -11.50 20.59 2.50
CA LEU A 274 -12.95 20.67 2.25
C LEU A 274 -13.73 19.67 3.12
N ALA A 275 -13.28 18.42 3.21
CA ALA A 275 -13.94 17.39 4.01
C ALA A 275 -13.91 17.71 5.51
N LYS A 276 -12.78 18.18 6.05
CA LYS A 276 -12.66 18.64 7.45
C LYS A 276 -13.60 19.82 7.73
N SER A 277 -13.64 20.79 6.82
CA SER A 277 -14.51 21.98 6.92
C SER A 277 -15.99 21.58 6.89
N LYS A 278 -16.35 20.61 6.06
CA LYS A 278 -17.69 20.03 6.02
C LYS A 278 -18.08 19.37 7.34
N GLU A 279 -17.20 18.56 7.94
CA GLU A 279 -17.46 17.93 9.25
C GLU A 279 -17.73 18.97 10.34
N VAL A 280 -17.00 20.10 10.33
CA VAL A 280 -17.22 21.22 11.24
C VAL A 280 -18.59 21.84 11.02
N ALA A 281 -18.95 22.18 9.78
CA ALA A 281 -20.25 22.78 9.47
C ALA A 281 -21.42 21.83 9.77
N GLU A 282 -21.27 20.52 9.50
CA GLU A 282 -22.27 19.50 9.86
C GLU A 282 -22.44 19.37 11.37
N LYS A 283 -21.35 19.50 12.13
CA LYS A 283 -21.41 19.49 13.59
C LYS A 283 -22.17 20.71 14.11
N PHE A 284 -21.84 21.92 13.66
CA PHE A 284 -22.57 23.14 14.01
C PHE A 284 -24.05 23.03 13.70
N GLN A 285 -24.38 22.57 12.50
CA GLN A 285 -25.77 22.39 12.10
C GLN A 285 -26.52 21.45 13.06
N LYS A 286 -25.89 20.36 13.50
CA LYS A 286 -26.50 19.39 14.41
C LYS A 286 -26.63 19.94 15.83
N ASP A 287 -25.61 20.63 16.33
CA ASP A 287 -25.57 21.13 17.71
C ASP A 287 -26.57 22.29 17.87
N LEU A 288 -26.60 23.25 16.95
CA LEU A 288 -27.54 24.37 16.97
C LEU A 288 -29.00 23.92 16.84
N LYS A 289 -29.28 22.90 16.01
CA LYS A 289 -30.61 22.29 15.91
C LYS A 289 -31.08 21.64 17.21
N LYS A 290 -30.16 21.04 17.96
CA LYS A 290 -30.47 20.42 19.25
C LYS A 290 -30.70 21.46 20.34
N GLU A 291 -29.99 22.57 20.28
CA GLU A 291 -30.11 23.65 21.25
C GLU A 291 -31.43 24.41 21.08
N ASP A 292 -31.66 25.03 19.92
CA ASP A 292 -32.92 25.69 19.58
C ASP A 292 -33.02 25.99 18.07
N ASP A 293 -33.78 25.17 17.34
CA ASP A 293 -33.97 25.27 15.88
C ASP A 293 -34.65 26.58 15.43
N LYS A 294 -35.43 27.23 16.30
CA LYS A 294 -36.09 28.51 15.97
C LYS A 294 -35.15 29.68 16.19
N LYS A 295 -34.43 29.69 17.31
CA LYS A 295 -33.48 30.75 17.66
C LYS A 295 -32.29 30.80 16.70
N TYR A 296 -31.74 29.65 16.31
CA TYR A 296 -30.53 29.55 15.48
C TYR A 296 -30.82 29.24 14.01
N LYS A 297 -32.04 29.53 13.53
CA LYS A 297 -32.48 29.19 12.17
C LYS A 297 -31.53 29.73 11.10
N GLU A 298 -31.07 30.98 11.24
CA GLU A 298 -30.16 31.62 10.29
C GLU A 298 -28.82 30.88 10.20
N GLN A 299 -28.23 30.50 11.34
CA GLN A 299 -26.94 29.80 11.39
C GLN A 299 -27.05 28.35 10.91
N ILE A 300 -28.19 27.71 11.15
CA ILE A 300 -28.50 26.38 10.63
C ILE A 300 -28.61 26.41 9.10
N ASP A 301 -29.25 27.44 8.54
CA ASP A 301 -29.39 27.61 7.09
C ASP A 301 -28.05 28.00 6.45
N ALA A 302 -27.27 28.90 7.07
CA ALA A 302 -25.89 29.19 6.65
C ALA A 302 -25.01 27.92 6.62
N SER A 303 -25.18 27.04 7.62
CA SER A 303 -24.47 25.74 7.65
C SER A 303 -24.92 24.81 6.52
N LYS A 304 -26.21 24.79 6.17
CA LYS A 304 -26.69 24.01 5.00
C LYS A 304 -26.06 24.51 3.70
N ASP A 305 -25.98 25.83 3.54
CA ASP A 305 -25.52 26.42 2.29
C ASP A 305 -24.00 26.28 2.12
N ILE A 306 -23.22 26.48 3.19
CA ILE A 306 -21.77 26.23 3.12
C ILE A 306 -21.47 24.75 2.84
N ILE A 307 -22.25 23.81 3.40
CA ILE A 307 -22.12 22.37 3.10
C ILE A 307 -22.37 22.11 1.60
N LYS A 308 -23.42 22.70 1.00
CA LYS A 308 -23.71 22.54 -0.45
C LYS A 308 -22.61 23.14 -1.33
N GLN A 309 -22.04 24.28 -0.93
CA GLN A 309 -20.91 24.89 -1.64
C GLN A 309 -19.69 23.97 -1.59
N ILE A 310 -19.34 23.46 -0.40
CA ILE A 310 -18.25 22.49 -0.23
C ILE A 310 -18.48 21.24 -1.09
N ASP A 311 -19.69 20.70 -1.11
CA ASP A 311 -20.03 19.55 -1.96
C ASP A 311 -19.89 19.85 -3.45
N SER A 312 -20.24 21.07 -3.87
CA SER A 312 -20.12 21.50 -5.27
C SER A 312 -18.66 21.65 -5.69
N ILE A 313 -17.81 22.23 -4.83
CA ILE A 313 -16.37 22.34 -5.10
C ILE A 313 -15.73 20.95 -5.09
N THR A 314 -16.06 20.11 -4.11
CA THR A 314 -15.57 18.73 -4.04
C THR A 314 -15.96 17.92 -5.28
N ALA A 315 -17.12 18.21 -5.89
CA ALA A 315 -17.57 17.57 -7.11
C ALA A 315 -16.72 17.90 -8.34
N ILE A 316 -15.98 19.03 -8.36
CA ILE A 316 -15.03 19.34 -9.44
C ILE A 316 -13.89 18.31 -9.44
N TYR A 317 -13.41 17.92 -8.26
CA TYR A 317 -12.35 16.92 -8.13
C TYR A 317 -12.84 15.50 -8.39
N LEU A 318 -13.96 15.14 -7.77
CA LEU A 318 -14.39 13.74 -7.62
C LEU A 318 -15.71 13.40 -8.32
N GLY A 319 -16.35 14.35 -9.00
CA GLY A 319 -17.67 14.20 -9.62
C GLY A 319 -18.83 14.38 -8.64
N LYS A 320 -20.07 14.33 -9.12
CA LYS A 320 -21.24 14.28 -8.24
C LYS A 320 -21.45 12.86 -7.71
N VAL A 321 -22.02 12.73 -6.52
CA VAL A 321 -22.38 11.41 -5.97
C VAL A 321 -23.54 10.85 -6.78
N ASP A 322 -23.29 9.75 -7.50
CA ASP A 322 -24.33 9.02 -8.24
C ASP A 322 -24.94 7.95 -7.32
N LYS A 323 -26.25 8.00 -7.12
CA LYS A 323 -27.00 7.05 -6.28
C LYS A 323 -27.60 5.90 -7.09
N ARG A 324 -27.49 5.95 -8.42
CA ARG A 324 -28.01 4.88 -9.30
C ARG A 324 -27.17 3.62 -9.11
N GLN A 325 -27.83 2.46 -9.17
CA GLN A 325 -27.18 1.15 -9.10
C GLN A 325 -26.61 0.78 -10.48
N GLY A 326 -25.48 0.06 -10.51
CA GLY A 326 -24.82 -0.42 -11.73
C GLY A 326 -23.65 0.43 -12.23
N ILE A 327 -23.10 0.09 -13.40
CA ILE A 327 -22.00 0.84 -14.02
C ILE A 327 -22.59 2.12 -14.63
N THR A 328 -22.38 3.24 -13.94
CA THR A 328 -22.78 4.55 -14.45
C THR A 328 -21.60 5.32 -15.01
N ARG A 329 -21.87 6.13 -16.04
CA ARG A 329 -20.89 7.02 -16.65
C ARG A 329 -21.28 8.46 -16.34
N SER A 330 -20.37 9.22 -15.74
CA SER A 330 -20.47 10.68 -15.70
C SER A 330 -20.12 11.25 -17.08
N LYS A 331 -20.90 12.22 -17.56
CA LYS A 331 -20.57 12.98 -18.77
C LYS A 331 -19.47 14.02 -18.52
N GLU A 332 -19.35 14.47 -17.27
CA GLU A 332 -18.38 15.49 -16.85
C GLU A 332 -17.04 14.82 -16.52
N MET A 333 -15.96 15.38 -17.07
CA MET A 333 -14.59 15.00 -16.77
C MET A 333 -14.15 15.70 -15.49
N THR A 334 -13.72 14.94 -14.49
CA THR A 334 -13.24 15.48 -13.22
C THR A 334 -11.73 15.62 -13.21
N VAL A 335 -11.20 16.45 -12.29
CA VAL A 335 -9.74 16.59 -12.10
C VAL A 335 -9.08 15.23 -11.87
N MET A 336 -9.67 14.40 -11.01
CA MET A 336 -9.11 13.07 -10.74
C MET A 336 -9.16 12.14 -11.93
N GLN A 337 -10.15 12.25 -12.81
CA GLN A 337 -10.17 11.47 -14.04
C GLN A 337 -9.05 11.92 -14.99
N ARG A 338 -8.79 13.23 -15.12
CA ARG A 338 -7.66 13.75 -15.91
C ARG A 338 -6.32 13.23 -15.40
N ILE A 339 -6.06 13.38 -14.10
CA ILE A 339 -4.81 12.92 -13.47
C ILE A 339 -4.65 11.41 -13.66
N GLN A 340 -5.71 10.63 -13.46
CA GLN A 340 -5.65 9.17 -13.63
C GLN A 340 -5.41 8.74 -15.08
N ILE A 341 -6.05 9.41 -16.05
CA ILE A 341 -5.82 9.15 -17.47
C ILE A 341 -4.37 9.47 -17.83
N ALA A 342 -3.88 10.66 -17.47
CA ALA A 342 -2.49 11.04 -17.71
C ALA A 342 -1.53 10.02 -17.08
N ARG A 343 -1.74 9.65 -15.80
CA ARG A 343 -0.90 8.68 -15.08
C ARG A 343 -0.89 7.31 -15.77
N ARG A 344 -2.04 6.83 -16.24
CA ARG A 344 -2.16 5.55 -16.96
C ARG A 344 -1.35 5.57 -18.26
N TYR A 345 -1.48 6.63 -19.05
CA TYR A 345 -0.79 6.73 -20.33
C TYR A 345 0.71 6.90 -20.12
N VAL A 346 1.14 7.83 -19.26
CA VAL A 346 2.55 8.05 -18.92
C VAL A 346 3.21 6.74 -18.45
N GLY A 347 2.59 6.03 -17.49
CA GLY A 347 3.14 4.77 -16.98
C GLY A 347 3.18 3.63 -17.99
N SER A 348 2.40 3.70 -19.06
CA SER A 348 2.39 2.67 -20.11
C SER A 348 3.49 2.84 -21.16
N ARG A 349 4.12 4.02 -21.23
CA ARG A 349 5.10 4.36 -22.27
C ARG A 349 6.53 4.06 -21.85
N LYS A 350 6.91 2.79 -22.02
CA LYS A 350 8.29 2.33 -21.80
C LYS A 350 9.31 2.80 -22.86
N THR A 351 8.83 3.42 -23.94
CA THR A 351 9.65 3.89 -25.08
C THR A 351 9.81 5.42 -25.14
N GLY A 352 9.29 6.16 -24.15
CA GLY A 352 9.36 7.63 -24.09
C GLY A 352 8.03 8.34 -24.34
N MET A 353 7.96 9.61 -23.94
CA MET A 353 6.74 10.44 -24.01
C MET A 353 6.45 10.95 -25.43
N THR A 354 5.18 10.84 -25.86
CA THR A 354 4.71 11.43 -27.11
C THR A 354 3.93 12.72 -26.86
N ALA A 355 3.49 13.39 -27.93
CA ALA A 355 2.63 14.57 -27.84
C ALA A 355 1.33 14.27 -27.06
N THR A 356 0.80 13.05 -27.16
CA THR A 356 -0.43 12.65 -26.45
C THR A 356 -0.25 12.68 -24.94
N GLU A 357 0.83 12.08 -24.40
CA GLU A 357 1.05 12.09 -22.95
C GLU A 357 1.25 13.50 -22.41
N LYS A 358 2.04 14.33 -23.12
CA LYS A 358 2.25 15.73 -22.77
C LYS A 358 0.94 16.52 -22.74
N GLN A 359 0.07 16.32 -23.73
CA GLN A 359 -1.24 16.96 -23.78
C GLN A 359 -2.15 16.51 -22.63
N LEU A 360 -2.15 15.21 -22.29
CA LEU A 360 -2.93 14.69 -21.16
C LEU A 360 -2.46 15.26 -19.82
N MET A 361 -1.14 15.39 -19.63
CA MET A 361 -0.56 16.04 -18.45
C MET A 361 -0.96 17.52 -18.36
N GLN A 362 -0.93 18.24 -19.48
CA GLN A 362 -1.36 19.64 -19.53
C GLN A 362 -2.83 19.78 -19.13
N PHE A 363 -3.72 18.93 -19.68
CA PHE A 363 -5.12 18.93 -19.26
C PHE A 363 -5.32 18.62 -17.78
N ALA A 364 -4.52 17.72 -17.21
CA ALA A 364 -4.56 17.46 -15.78
C ALA A 364 -4.10 18.66 -14.95
N LYS A 365 -3.05 19.36 -15.40
CA LYS A 365 -2.53 20.57 -14.78
C LYS A 365 -3.55 21.70 -14.80
N ASP A 366 -4.12 22.01 -15.97
CA ASP A 366 -5.05 23.11 -16.16
C ASP A 366 -6.35 22.92 -15.35
N ASP A 367 -6.93 21.72 -15.41
CA ASP A 367 -8.16 21.40 -14.68
C ASP A 367 -7.91 21.42 -13.16
N LEU A 368 -6.76 20.93 -12.69
CA LEU A 368 -6.37 21.01 -11.29
C LEU A 368 -6.17 22.46 -10.85
N GLN A 369 -5.43 23.27 -11.61
CA GLN A 369 -5.19 24.67 -11.28
C GLN A 369 -6.50 25.46 -11.20
N SER A 370 -7.43 25.25 -12.13
CA SER A 370 -8.76 25.87 -12.08
C SER A 370 -9.56 25.44 -10.85
N ALA A 371 -9.49 24.17 -10.46
CA ALA A 371 -10.16 23.66 -9.27
C ALA A 371 -9.55 24.24 -7.97
N LEU A 372 -8.23 24.34 -7.89
CA LEU A 372 -7.52 24.94 -6.75
C LEU A 372 -7.86 26.42 -6.62
N GLN A 373 -7.90 27.20 -7.72
CA GLN A 373 -8.31 28.60 -7.70
C GLN A 373 -9.72 28.77 -7.11
N LYS A 374 -10.69 27.94 -7.53
CA LYS A 374 -12.05 27.95 -6.97
C LYS A 374 -12.08 27.56 -5.49
N THR A 375 -11.23 26.60 -5.10
CA THR A 375 -11.11 26.15 -3.71
C THR A 375 -10.52 27.25 -2.83
N ASN A 376 -9.44 27.90 -3.27
CA ASN A 376 -8.80 29.00 -2.57
C ASN A 376 -9.72 30.22 -2.47
N ALA A 377 -10.44 30.57 -3.54
CA ALA A 377 -11.43 31.65 -3.52
C ALA A 377 -12.53 31.40 -2.48
N PHE A 378 -13.06 30.18 -2.45
CA PHE A 378 -14.03 29.75 -1.43
C PHE A 378 -13.51 29.91 0.00
N PHE A 379 -12.28 29.47 0.26
CA PHE A 379 -11.70 29.59 1.59
C PHE A 379 -11.32 31.03 1.96
N ALA A 380 -10.99 31.87 0.98
CA ALA A 380 -10.63 33.26 1.21
C ALA A 380 -11.83 34.16 1.53
N LYS A 381 -13.03 33.81 1.05
CA LYS A 381 -14.23 34.63 1.20
C LYS A 381 -15.36 33.89 1.91
N GLU A 382 -16.00 32.94 1.25
CA GLU A 382 -17.24 32.29 1.73
C GLU A 382 -17.03 31.57 3.07
N TRP A 383 -15.89 30.90 3.24
CA TRP A 383 -15.56 30.22 4.50
C TRP A 383 -15.26 31.20 5.64
N VAL A 384 -14.56 32.30 5.37
CA VAL A 384 -14.24 33.33 6.38
C VAL A 384 -15.50 34.06 6.82
N GLU A 385 -16.40 34.38 5.90
CA GLU A 385 -17.72 34.94 6.20
C GLU A 385 -18.54 33.99 7.10
N TYR A 386 -18.54 32.68 6.78
CA TYR A 386 -19.17 31.66 7.61
C TYR A 386 -18.54 31.56 9.01
N GLN A 387 -17.21 31.57 9.10
CA GLN A 387 -16.50 31.55 10.39
C GLN A 387 -16.85 32.74 11.26
N THR A 388 -16.93 33.93 10.66
CA THR A 388 -17.27 35.17 11.37
C THR A 388 -18.69 35.10 11.93
N ASN A 389 -19.64 34.60 11.15
CA ASN A 389 -21.02 34.37 11.59
C ASN A 389 -21.06 33.39 12.78
N MET A 390 -20.35 32.26 12.70
CA MET A 390 -20.36 31.25 13.78
C MET A 390 -19.58 31.65 15.03
N LYS A 391 -18.49 32.41 14.91
CA LYS A 391 -17.71 32.91 16.07
C LYS A 391 -18.50 33.88 16.94
N SER A 392 -19.51 34.56 16.39
CA SER A 392 -20.44 35.38 17.19
C SER A 392 -21.22 34.58 18.26
N LEU A 393 -21.17 33.25 18.18
CA LEU A 393 -21.80 32.32 19.13
C LEU A 393 -20.82 31.74 20.18
N ASP A 394 -19.56 32.17 20.19
CA ASP A 394 -18.51 31.72 21.13
C ASP A 394 -18.16 30.21 21.05
N ILE A 395 -18.26 29.63 19.85
CA ILE A 395 -17.96 28.22 19.60
C ILE A 395 -16.71 28.11 18.71
N SER A 396 -15.61 27.54 19.22
CA SER A 396 -14.32 27.48 18.51
C SER A 396 -13.80 26.07 18.18
N PRO A 397 -14.30 25.41 17.10
CA PRO A 397 -13.73 24.21 16.52
C PRO A 397 -13.04 24.46 15.16
N PHE A 398 -12.89 25.71 14.74
CA PHE A 398 -12.30 26.04 13.44
C PHE A 398 -10.79 25.81 13.42
N LYS A 399 -10.29 25.26 12.31
CA LYS A 399 -8.85 25.10 12.06
C LYS A 399 -8.39 26.10 11.02
N GLU A 400 -7.08 26.39 11.02
CA GLU A 400 -6.43 27.16 9.97
C GLU A 400 -6.59 26.46 8.61
N THR A 401 -6.72 27.27 7.56
CA THR A 401 -6.88 26.82 6.17
C THR A 401 -5.64 27.19 5.38
N GLU A 402 -5.18 26.26 4.56
CA GLU A 402 -4.03 26.45 3.69
C GLU A 402 -4.46 26.92 2.29
N VAL A 403 -3.57 27.65 1.63
CA VAL A 403 -3.70 28.04 0.22
C VAL A 403 -2.90 27.05 -0.61
N PHE A 404 -3.56 26.42 -1.58
CA PHE A 404 -2.94 25.39 -2.41
C PHE A 404 -2.50 25.96 -3.75
N ASN A 405 -1.24 25.71 -4.14
CA ASN A 405 -0.69 26.09 -5.44
C ASN A 405 0.00 24.88 -6.08
N LEU A 406 0.09 24.90 -7.41
CA LEU A 406 0.99 24.01 -8.14
C LEU A 406 2.34 24.71 -8.26
N ASN A 407 3.41 24.01 -7.88
CA ASN A 407 4.78 24.48 -8.15
C ASN A 407 5.10 24.41 -9.65
#